data_AF-A0AAW0ZZ08-F1
#
_entry.id   AF-A0AAW0ZZ08-F1
#
_cell.length_a   1.000
_cell.length_b   1.000
_cell.length_c   1.000
_cell.angle_alpha   90.00
_cell.angle_beta   90.00
_cell.angle_gamma   90.00
#
_symmetry.space_group_name_H-M   'P 1'
#
loop_
_entity.id
_entity.type
_entity.pdbx_description
1 polymer ?
#
loop_
_entity_poly.entity_id
_entity_poly.type
_entity_poly.pdbx_seq_one_letter_code
_entity_poly.pdbx_strand_id
1 'polypeptide(L)'
;MEQMYICLREEFLLVAQCHINKNTLNTLKEYYIQYIDSNRKLSQIKDLMTLVKILEKRDILSCYNVKPLLHISSYFSNESLQSKIKDYNIYVKSIPCFLSCNMYQETNENTNKDTTKNSSLQTTSNKLEDEFTLQYEDQKRNVPTQEIIKQILSHLSERIGRSWRDTIRNLGVPEYQIDIIENKYPFELKEQSYQALKLYMTQYSNNNWKINLINALEKARRRDLKELVEKLVLEN
;
A
#
# COMPACT_ATOMS: atom_id res chain seq x y z
N MET A 1 2.08 -14.63 11.79
CA MET A 1 0.87 -15.18 11.13
C MET A 1 1.10 -15.39 9.64
N GLU A 2 1.58 -14.37 8.92
CA GLU A 2 1.84 -14.45 7.47
C GLU A 2 2.94 -15.45 7.11
N GLN A 3 4.05 -15.48 7.85
CA GLN A 3 5.10 -16.48 7.62
C GLN A 3 4.60 -17.91 7.80
N MET A 4 3.73 -18.14 8.78
CA MET A 4 3.10 -19.47 8.98
C MET A 4 2.18 -19.83 7.80
N TYR A 5 1.46 -18.85 7.25
CA TYR A 5 0.64 -19.04 6.06
C TYR A 5 1.49 -19.37 4.83
N ILE A 6 2.61 -18.67 4.62
CA ILE A 6 3.53 -18.91 3.50
C ILE A 6 4.05 -20.36 3.57
N CYS A 7 4.55 -20.79 4.73
CA CYS A 7 5.01 -22.17 4.93
C CYS A 7 3.89 -23.19 4.66
N LEU A 8 2.68 -22.96 5.20
CA LEU A 8 1.53 -23.84 4.99
C LEU A 8 1.15 -23.94 3.50
N ARG A 9 1.18 -22.80 2.79
CA ARG A 9 0.87 -22.72 1.36
C ARG A 9 1.91 -23.46 0.53
N GLU A 10 3.19 -23.28 0.83
CA GLU A 10 4.27 -23.97 0.14
C GLU A 10 4.20 -25.49 0.35
N GLU A 11 4.01 -25.93 1.60
CA GLU A 11 3.78 -27.35 1.91
C GLU A 11 2.56 -27.89 1.16
N PHE A 12 1.45 -27.15 1.16
CA PHE A 12 0.24 -27.52 0.43
C PHE A 12 0.51 -27.69 -1.06
N LEU A 13 1.21 -26.76 -1.71
CA LEU A 13 1.50 -26.82 -3.14
C LEU A 13 2.40 -28.02 -3.47
N LEU A 14 3.41 -28.31 -2.64
CA LEU A 14 4.32 -29.44 -2.82
C LEU A 14 3.59 -30.79 -2.75
N VAL A 15 2.59 -30.92 -1.87
CA VAL A 15 1.77 -32.13 -1.76
C VAL A 15 0.74 -32.19 -2.88
N ALA A 16 -0.01 -31.11 -3.08
CA ALA A 16 -1.15 -31.09 -3.98
C ALA A 16 -0.74 -31.26 -5.46
N GLN A 17 0.43 -30.78 -5.87
CA GLN A 17 0.92 -30.97 -7.24
C GLN A 17 1.07 -32.45 -7.63
N CYS A 18 1.33 -33.34 -6.67
CA CYS A 18 1.51 -34.78 -6.90
C CYS A 18 0.18 -35.51 -7.07
N HIS A 19 -0.93 -34.92 -6.62
CA HIS A 19 -2.25 -35.56 -6.60
C HIS A 19 -3.25 -34.92 -7.56
N ILE A 20 -3.08 -33.64 -7.90
CA ILE A 20 -4.02 -32.92 -8.75
C ILE A 20 -3.70 -33.16 -10.22
N ASN A 21 -4.55 -33.95 -10.86
CA ASN A 21 -4.52 -34.16 -12.31
C ASN A 21 -5.27 -33.04 -13.05
N LYS A 22 -5.18 -33.05 -14.39
CA LYS A 22 -5.80 -32.05 -15.25
C LYS A 22 -7.33 -32.00 -15.12
N ASN A 23 -7.99 -33.13 -14.87
CA ASN A 23 -9.44 -33.20 -14.72
C ASN A 23 -9.88 -32.52 -13.42
N THR A 24 -9.23 -32.87 -12.31
CA THR A 24 -9.43 -32.22 -11.00
C THR A 24 -9.19 -30.71 -11.11
N LEU A 25 -8.13 -30.28 -11.80
CA LEU A 25 -7.85 -28.86 -12.02
C LEU A 25 -8.98 -28.15 -12.79
N ASN A 26 -9.56 -28.80 -13.81
CA ASN A 26 -10.69 -28.22 -14.54
C ASN A 26 -11.94 -28.11 -13.67
N THR A 27 -12.26 -29.12 -12.87
CA THR A 27 -13.36 -29.05 -11.89
C THR A 27 -13.16 -27.90 -10.91
N LEU A 28 -11.93 -27.70 -10.42
CA LEU A 28 -11.60 -26.56 -9.55
C LEU A 28 -11.76 -25.21 -10.26
N LYS A 29 -11.39 -25.10 -11.54
CA LYS A 29 -11.59 -23.87 -12.33
C LYS A 29 -13.06 -23.53 -12.48
N GLU A 30 -13.91 -24.53 -12.75
CA GLU A 30 -15.35 -24.36 -12.86
C GLU A 30 -15.94 -23.91 -11.53
N TYR A 31 -15.53 -24.53 -10.41
CA TYR A 31 -15.98 -24.12 -9.08
C TYR A 31 -15.63 -22.65 -8.77
N TYR A 32 -14.41 -22.20 -9.14
CA TYR A 32 -13.96 -20.85 -8.87
C TYR A 32 -14.28 -19.83 -9.98
N ILE A 33 -15.06 -20.21 -11.01
CA ILE A 33 -15.30 -19.36 -12.19
C ILE A 33 -15.88 -17.99 -11.84
N GLN A 34 -16.85 -17.98 -10.91
CA GLN A 34 -17.54 -16.77 -10.44
C GLN A 34 -16.60 -15.79 -9.76
N TYR A 35 -15.55 -16.29 -9.11
CA TYR A 35 -14.60 -15.45 -8.41
C TYR A 35 -13.40 -15.02 -9.29
N ILE A 36 -13.07 -15.80 -10.32
CA ILE A 36 -12.04 -15.45 -11.29
C ILE A 36 -12.55 -14.35 -12.25
N ASP A 37 -13.83 -14.41 -12.60
CA ASP A 37 -14.57 -13.42 -13.40
C ASP A 37 -13.81 -12.99 -14.67
N SER A 38 -13.20 -13.95 -15.36
CA SER A 38 -12.46 -13.72 -16.60
C SER A 38 -12.16 -15.02 -17.33
N ASN A 39 -12.87 -15.28 -18.44
CA ASN A 39 -12.64 -16.43 -19.31
C ASN A 39 -11.20 -16.51 -19.84
N ARG A 40 -10.60 -15.34 -20.13
CA ARG A 40 -9.20 -15.25 -20.57
C ARG A 40 -8.24 -15.70 -19.46
N LYS A 41 -8.41 -15.23 -18.22
CA LYS A 41 -7.57 -15.65 -17.10
C LYS A 41 -7.78 -17.13 -16.76
N LEU A 42 -9.02 -17.61 -16.82
CA LEU A 42 -9.34 -19.02 -16.58
C LEU A 42 -8.64 -19.95 -17.57
N SER A 43 -8.57 -19.55 -18.84
CA SER A 43 -7.85 -20.28 -19.89
C SER A 43 -6.32 -20.30 -19.67
N GLN A 44 -5.77 -19.28 -19.02
CA GLN A 44 -4.33 -19.17 -18.75
C GLN A 44 -3.86 -20.02 -17.56
N ILE A 45 -4.78 -20.50 -16.72
CA ILE A 45 -4.46 -21.37 -15.58
C ILE A 45 -4.05 -22.75 -16.11
N LYS A 46 -2.76 -23.08 -16.05
CA LYS A 46 -2.24 -24.38 -16.51
C LYS A 46 -1.96 -25.35 -15.36
N ASP A 47 -1.77 -24.83 -14.16
CA ASP A 47 -1.35 -25.55 -12.97
C ASP A 47 -2.08 -25.05 -11.72
N LEU A 48 -2.00 -25.84 -10.65
CA LEU A 48 -2.57 -25.49 -9.36
C LEU A 48 -1.94 -24.22 -8.79
N MET A 49 -0.64 -24.03 -8.99
CA MET A 49 0.08 -22.86 -8.48
C MET A 49 -0.52 -21.56 -9.04
N THR A 50 -0.80 -21.51 -10.34
CA THR A 50 -1.43 -20.32 -10.95
C THR A 50 -2.85 -20.12 -10.44
N LEU A 51 -3.61 -21.20 -10.21
CA LEU A 51 -4.94 -21.11 -9.61
C LEU A 51 -4.87 -20.47 -8.21
N VAL A 52 -4.00 -21.00 -7.34
CA VAL A 52 -3.80 -20.49 -5.96
C VAL A 52 -3.41 -19.02 -5.98
N LYS A 53 -2.44 -18.62 -6.81
CA LYS A 53 -2.03 -17.21 -6.97
C LYS A 53 -3.17 -16.29 -7.41
N ILE A 54 -4.05 -16.77 -8.30
CA ILE A 54 -5.22 -15.99 -8.72
C ILE A 54 -6.22 -15.84 -7.58
N LEU A 55 -6.44 -16.91 -6.80
CA LEU A 55 -7.31 -16.86 -5.64
C LEU A 55 -6.80 -15.86 -4.60
N GLU A 56 -5.48 -15.78 -4.40
CA GLU A 56 -4.84 -14.77 -3.55
C GLU A 56 -5.04 -13.35 -4.11
N LYS A 57 -4.78 -13.14 -5.41
CA LYS A 57 -4.96 -11.84 -6.06
C LYS A 57 -6.41 -11.32 -6.02
N ARG A 58 -7.38 -12.21 -5.91
CA ARG A 58 -8.81 -11.89 -5.81
C ARG A 58 -9.33 -11.83 -4.37
N ASP A 59 -8.44 -11.97 -3.38
CA ASP A 59 -8.76 -11.96 -1.95
C ASP A 59 -9.74 -13.08 -1.52
N ILE A 60 -9.83 -14.15 -2.31
CA ILE A 60 -10.63 -15.35 -1.99
C ILE A 60 -9.84 -16.24 -1.04
N LEU A 61 -8.53 -16.28 -1.25
CA LEU A 61 -7.57 -17.03 -0.44
C LEU A 61 -6.61 -16.03 0.21
N SER A 62 -6.47 -16.08 1.54
CA SER A 62 -5.56 -15.22 2.28
C SER A 62 -5.07 -15.90 3.55
N CYS A 63 -4.15 -15.27 4.28
CA CYS A 63 -3.72 -15.73 5.60
C CYS A 63 -4.87 -15.80 6.61
N TYR A 64 -5.95 -15.05 6.39
CA TYR A 64 -7.16 -15.09 7.23
C TYR A 64 -8.22 -16.05 6.71
N ASN A 65 -8.21 -16.37 5.42
CA ASN A 65 -9.18 -17.25 4.78
C ASN A 65 -8.52 -18.40 4.02
N VAL A 66 -8.23 -19.48 4.73
CA VAL A 66 -7.65 -20.72 4.16
C VAL A 66 -8.71 -21.72 3.69
N LYS A 67 -10.00 -21.36 3.68
CA LYS A 67 -11.09 -22.25 3.21
C LYS A 67 -10.86 -22.80 1.79
N PRO A 68 -10.33 -22.02 0.83
CA PRO A 68 -10.04 -22.56 -0.49
C PRO A 68 -9.01 -23.71 -0.47
N LEU A 69 -8.00 -23.64 0.40
CA LEU A 69 -7.01 -24.73 0.54
C LEU A 69 -7.66 -26.00 1.10
N LEU A 70 -8.60 -25.85 2.05
CA LEU A 70 -9.34 -26.98 2.60
C LEU A 70 -10.28 -27.61 1.57
N HIS A 71 -10.95 -26.80 0.74
CA HIS A 71 -11.79 -27.31 -0.33
C HIS A 71 -10.95 -28.06 -1.37
N ILE A 72 -9.82 -27.49 -1.81
CA ILE A 72 -8.94 -28.15 -2.77
C ILE A 72 -8.34 -29.44 -2.18
N SER A 73 -7.98 -29.45 -0.89
CA SER A 73 -7.47 -30.66 -0.24
C SER A 73 -8.49 -31.77 -0.09
N SER A 74 -9.79 -31.52 -0.26
CA SER A 74 -10.80 -32.59 -0.31
C SER A 74 -10.70 -33.48 -1.55
N TYR A 75 -10.06 -32.98 -2.63
CA TYR A 75 -9.87 -33.74 -3.87
C TYR A 75 -8.70 -34.73 -3.82
N PHE A 76 -7.94 -34.75 -2.72
CA PHE A 76 -6.86 -35.72 -2.52
C PHE A 76 -6.79 -36.19 -1.07
N SER A 77 -6.58 -37.49 -0.88
CA SER A 77 -6.62 -38.13 0.44
C SER A 77 -5.33 -37.87 1.23
N ASN A 78 -5.15 -36.65 1.76
CA ASN A 78 -4.07 -36.33 2.68
C ASN A 78 -4.61 -35.76 3.99
N GLU A 79 -4.90 -36.65 4.94
CA GLU A 79 -5.45 -36.30 6.25
C GLU A 79 -4.51 -35.42 7.07
N SER A 80 -3.19 -35.65 6.97
CA SER A 80 -2.17 -34.87 7.67
C SER A 80 -2.21 -33.39 7.27
N LEU A 81 -2.24 -33.11 5.97
CA LEU A 81 -2.32 -31.75 5.44
C LEU A 81 -3.67 -31.10 5.76
N GLN A 82 -4.77 -31.86 5.66
CA GLN A 82 -6.09 -31.36 6.03
C GLN A 82 -6.17 -30.98 7.51
N SER A 83 -5.57 -31.76 8.41
CA SER A 83 -5.47 -31.43 9.84
C SER A 83 -4.70 -30.12 10.03
N LYS A 84 -3.50 -30.00 9.44
CA LYS A 84 -2.69 -28.78 9.53
C LYS A 84 -3.44 -27.53 9.06
N ILE A 85 -4.20 -27.62 7.97
CA ILE A 85 -5.02 -26.50 7.47
C ILE A 85 -6.15 -26.16 8.46
N LYS A 86 -6.81 -27.17 9.04
CA LYS A 86 -7.86 -26.97 10.06
C LYS A 86 -7.28 -26.34 11.33
N ASP A 87 -6.15 -26.85 11.82
CA ASP A 87 -5.46 -26.35 13.00
C ASP A 87 -5.06 -24.88 12.81
N TYR A 88 -4.52 -24.55 11.63
CA TYR A 88 -4.22 -23.17 11.26
C TYR A 88 -5.47 -22.27 11.25
N ASN A 89 -6.58 -22.75 10.69
CA ASN A 89 -7.85 -22.00 10.65
C ASN A 89 -8.41 -21.76 12.06
N ILE A 90 -8.31 -22.74 12.96
CA ILE A 90 -8.69 -22.59 14.37
C ILE A 90 -7.77 -21.57 15.05
N TYR A 91 -6.46 -21.67 14.84
CA TYR A 91 -5.48 -20.72 15.36
C TYR A 91 -5.80 -19.28 14.93
N VAL A 92 -6.03 -19.05 13.64
CA VAL A 92 -6.39 -17.72 13.11
C VAL A 92 -7.65 -17.17 13.76
N LYS A 93 -8.70 -18.00 13.94
CA LYS A 93 -9.95 -17.59 14.61
C LYS A 93 -9.78 -17.34 16.10
N SER A 94 -8.82 -18.01 16.74
CA SER A 94 -8.55 -17.87 18.18
C SER A 94 -7.78 -16.60 18.53
N ILE A 95 -7.19 -15.91 17.54
CA ILE A 95 -6.43 -14.68 17.78
C ILE A 95 -7.40 -13.53 18.07
N PRO A 96 -7.30 -12.89 19.26
CA PRO A 96 -8.10 -11.72 19.61
C PRO A 96 -7.53 -10.49 18.89
N CYS A 97 -7.82 -10.38 17.60
CA CYS A 97 -7.55 -9.16 16.81
C CYS A 97 -8.68 -8.89 15.77
N PHE A 98 -9.80 -9.62 15.89
CA PHE A 98 -10.95 -9.50 14.99
C PHE A 98 -12.00 -8.46 15.46
N LEU A 99 -11.69 -7.64 16.47
CA LEU A 99 -12.67 -6.75 17.13
C LEU A 99 -12.25 -5.28 17.31
N SER A 100 -11.10 -4.84 16.82
CA SER A 100 -10.66 -3.44 17.02
C SER A 100 -10.11 -2.80 15.76
N CYS A 101 -10.96 -2.67 14.75
CA CYS A 101 -10.82 -1.65 13.70
C CYS A 101 -12.15 -0.89 13.57
N ASN A 102 -12.53 -0.21 14.65
CA ASN A 102 -13.46 0.91 14.68
C ASN A 102 -13.06 1.81 15.87
N MET A 103 -11.90 2.47 15.77
CA MET A 103 -11.47 3.48 16.77
C MET A 103 -12.08 4.87 16.50
N TYR A 104 -12.95 4.99 15.48
CA TYR A 104 -13.68 6.21 15.17
C TYR A 104 -15.17 5.90 15.07
N GLN A 105 -15.80 5.67 16.22
CA GLN A 105 -17.20 6.08 16.37
C GLN A 105 -17.16 7.51 16.88
N GLU A 106 -17.66 8.41 16.04
CA GLU A 106 -17.97 9.79 16.42
C GLU A 106 -18.93 9.79 17.62
N THR A 107 -18.52 10.47 18.68
CA THR A 107 -19.47 11.18 19.56
C THR A 107 -19.03 12.64 19.57
N ASN A 108 -19.54 13.38 18.59
CA ASN A 108 -19.66 14.83 18.67
C ASN A 108 -20.73 15.14 19.72
N GLU A 109 -20.31 15.59 20.91
CA GLU A 109 -21.15 16.38 21.80
C GLU A 109 -20.38 17.62 22.29
N ASN A 110 -20.60 18.71 21.55
CA ASN A 110 -21.01 20.03 22.02
C ASN A 110 -20.17 20.89 23.00
N THR A 111 -19.95 22.13 22.52
CA THR A 111 -20.05 23.46 23.18
C THR A 111 -18.88 24.12 23.94
N ASN A 112 -18.28 25.12 23.25
CA ASN A 112 -18.02 26.53 23.65
C ASN A 112 -17.46 26.87 25.06
N LYS A 113 -16.31 27.56 25.12
CA LYS A 113 -16.17 29.02 25.43
C LYS A 113 -14.72 29.45 25.76
N ASP A 114 -14.27 30.45 24.99
CA ASP A 114 -13.51 31.67 25.31
C ASP A 114 -12.36 31.75 26.36
N THR A 115 -11.43 32.68 26.02
CA THR A 115 -10.85 33.76 26.87
C THR A 115 -9.32 33.71 27.14
N THR A 116 -8.54 34.45 26.33
CA THR A 116 -7.79 35.68 26.73
C THR A 116 -6.36 35.63 27.34
N LYS A 117 -5.44 36.35 26.64
CA LYS A 117 -4.28 37.20 27.10
C LYS A 117 -3.03 36.49 27.67
N ASN A 118 -1.77 36.95 27.50
CA ASN A 118 -1.15 38.27 27.30
C ASN A 118 0.33 38.17 26.81
N SER A 119 0.79 39.24 26.13
CA SER A 119 2.12 39.93 26.10
C SER A 119 3.44 39.12 25.95
N SER A 120 4.52 39.60 25.34
CA SER A 120 5.02 40.97 25.12
C SER A 120 6.07 41.00 24.00
N LEU A 121 5.96 42.00 23.11
CA LEU A 121 6.99 42.49 22.18
C LEU A 121 7.74 43.66 22.83
N GLN A 122 9.04 43.81 22.55
CA GLN A 122 9.74 45.10 22.45
C GLN A 122 10.75 45.00 21.30
N THR A 123 10.52 45.60 20.12
CA THR A 123 10.98 46.94 19.65
C THR A 123 12.47 47.19 19.83
N THR A 124 13.23 47.50 18.77
CA THR A 124 13.33 48.88 18.26
C THR A 124 13.95 48.97 16.85
N SER A 125 13.57 50.04 16.16
CA SER A 125 13.76 50.42 14.75
C SER A 125 15.03 51.25 14.53
N ASN A 126 15.56 51.31 13.28
CA ASN A 126 16.01 52.56 12.62
C ASN A 126 16.26 52.40 11.10
N LYS A 127 15.50 53.19 10.30
CA LYS A 127 15.81 54.07 9.12
C LYS A 127 17.13 53.89 8.34
N LEU A 128 17.33 54.23 7.05
CA LEU A 128 16.58 54.62 5.82
C LEU A 128 17.70 54.79 4.74
N GLU A 129 17.45 54.40 3.48
CA GLU A 129 17.98 54.88 2.15
C GLU A 129 19.51 55.14 1.96
N ASP A 130 20.22 54.67 0.93
CA ASP A 130 20.05 55.02 -0.50
C ASP A 130 20.98 54.20 -1.44
N GLU A 131 20.66 54.22 -2.75
CA GLU A 131 21.47 53.94 -3.98
C GLU A 131 22.03 52.54 -4.39
N PHE A 132 21.36 52.00 -5.43
CA PHE A 132 21.85 51.22 -6.60
C PHE A 132 23.20 50.47 -6.53
N THR A 133 23.12 49.14 -6.49
CA THR A 133 24.11 48.27 -7.16
C THR A 133 23.41 47.02 -7.71
N LEU A 134 23.49 46.83 -9.02
CA LEU A 134 23.13 45.59 -9.70
C LEU A 134 23.98 44.44 -9.16
N GLN A 135 23.37 43.38 -8.62
CA GLN A 135 23.73 41.95 -8.79
C GLN A 135 23.12 41.06 -7.69
N TYR A 136 22.37 40.03 -8.13
CA TYR A 136 21.97 38.79 -7.43
C TYR A 136 21.48 38.86 -5.98
N GLU A 137 20.18 38.64 -5.76
CA GLU A 137 19.72 37.99 -4.53
C GLU A 137 18.97 36.69 -4.83
N ASP A 138 19.64 35.60 -4.44
CA ASP A 138 19.09 34.28 -4.22
C ASP A 138 17.74 34.37 -3.51
N GLN A 139 16.66 34.11 -4.26
CA GLN A 139 15.41 33.69 -3.66
C GLN A 139 15.69 32.44 -2.83
N LYS A 140 15.68 32.64 -1.50
CA LYS A 140 15.67 31.63 -0.44
C LYS A 140 15.01 30.35 -0.94
N ARG A 141 15.84 29.42 -1.40
CA ARG A 141 15.45 28.05 -1.67
C ARG A 141 15.07 27.48 -0.32
N ASN A 142 13.77 27.41 -0.04
CA ASN A 142 13.23 26.55 1.00
C ASN A 142 13.58 25.11 0.62
N VAL A 143 14.81 24.70 0.97
CA VAL A 143 15.21 23.29 1.02
C VAL A 143 14.21 22.66 1.97
N PRO A 144 13.32 21.79 1.48
CA PRO A 144 12.35 21.14 2.34
C PRO A 144 13.18 20.34 3.35
N THR A 145 13.08 20.69 4.64
CA THR A 145 13.73 19.96 5.72
C THR A 145 13.38 18.49 5.53
N GLN A 146 14.35 17.58 5.65
CA GLN A 146 14.13 16.13 5.45
C GLN A 146 12.90 15.61 6.22
N GLU A 147 12.55 16.28 7.31
CA GLU A 147 11.34 16.05 8.10
C GLU A 147 10.03 16.30 7.33
N ILE A 148 9.93 17.37 6.54
CA ILE A 148 8.77 17.68 5.70
C ILE A 148 8.58 16.59 4.64
N ILE A 149 9.68 16.15 4.01
CA ILE A 149 9.63 15.08 3.03
C ILE A 149 9.14 13.78 3.68
N LYS A 150 9.64 13.44 4.87
CA LYS A 150 9.15 12.25 5.61
C LYS A 150 7.66 12.35 5.94
N GLN A 151 7.19 13.50 6.41
CA GLN A 151 5.78 13.73 6.71
C GLN A 151 4.91 13.58 5.46
N ILE A 152 5.32 14.17 4.33
CA ILE A 152 4.63 14.03 3.05
C ILE A 152 4.59 12.58 2.60
N LEU A 153 5.72 11.86 2.67
CA LEU A 153 5.81 10.45 2.28
C LEU A 153 4.91 9.57 3.14
N SER A 154 4.87 9.80 4.46
CA SER A 154 4.01 9.06 5.38
C SER A 154 2.52 9.30 5.11
N HIS A 155 2.14 10.57 4.89
CA HIS A 155 0.74 10.91 4.59
C HIS A 155 0.30 10.37 3.22
N LEU A 156 1.17 10.44 2.22
CA LEU A 156 0.88 9.89 0.90
C LEU A 156 0.73 8.38 0.94
N SER A 157 1.65 7.67 1.59
CA SER A 157 1.63 6.21 1.61
C SER A 157 0.38 5.63 2.30
N GLU A 158 -0.17 6.34 3.28
CA GLU A 158 -1.41 5.95 3.95
C GLU A 158 -2.65 6.09 3.07
N ARG A 159 -2.69 7.12 2.19
CA ARG A 159 -3.91 7.48 1.45
C ARG A 159 -3.90 7.07 -0.02
N ILE A 160 -2.72 6.82 -0.61
CA ILE A 160 -2.56 6.53 -2.04
C ILE A 160 -3.14 5.17 -2.44
N GLY A 161 -3.10 4.18 -1.55
CA GLY A 161 -3.65 2.84 -1.78
C GLY A 161 -3.15 2.25 -3.11
N ARG A 162 -4.03 1.58 -3.87
CA ARG A 162 -3.68 0.87 -5.12
C ARG A 162 -3.13 1.77 -6.24
N SER A 163 -3.38 3.07 -6.18
CA SER A 163 -2.90 4.05 -7.18
C SER A 163 -1.39 4.33 -7.08
N TRP A 164 -0.69 3.73 -6.11
CA TRP A 164 0.75 3.94 -5.92
C TRP A 164 1.55 3.52 -7.16
N ARG A 165 1.24 2.38 -7.79
CA ARG A 165 1.96 1.89 -8.99
C ARG A 165 1.86 2.91 -10.13
N ASP A 166 0.68 3.45 -10.37
CA ASP A 166 0.45 4.43 -11.44
C ASP A 166 1.15 5.75 -11.15
N THR A 167 1.15 6.18 -9.89
CA THR A 167 1.86 7.40 -9.46
C THR A 167 3.37 7.26 -9.66
N ILE A 168 3.94 6.13 -9.25
CA ILE A 168 5.38 5.85 -9.38
C ILE A 168 5.80 5.70 -10.85
N ARG A 169 4.94 5.07 -11.68
CA ARG A 169 5.16 5.01 -13.13
C ARG A 169 5.15 6.40 -13.76
N ASN A 170 4.24 7.28 -13.35
CA ASN A 170 4.19 8.67 -13.80
C ASN A 170 5.37 9.52 -13.30
N LEU A 171 6.01 9.12 -12.19
CA LEU A 171 7.26 9.70 -11.70
C LEU A 171 8.50 9.24 -12.48
N GLY A 172 8.33 8.31 -13.43
CA GLY A 172 9.41 7.82 -14.30
C GLY A 172 10.26 6.73 -13.68
N VAL A 173 9.82 6.12 -12.56
CA VAL A 173 10.51 4.96 -12.00
C VAL A 173 10.29 3.74 -12.90
N PRO A 174 11.35 2.99 -13.28
CA PRO A 174 11.22 1.83 -14.14
C PRO A 174 10.32 0.73 -13.57
N GLU A 175 9.52 0.06 -14.40
CA GLU A 175 8.57 -0.99 -13.96
C GLU A 175 9.28 -2.13 -13.20
N TYR A 176 10.52 -2.48 -13.58
CA TYR A 176 11.27 -3.53 -12.89
C TYR A 176 11.53 -3.20 -11.40
N GLN A 177 11.72 -1.91 -11.05
CA GLN A 177 11.86 -1.48 -9.65
C GLN A 177 10.54 -1.57 -8.91
N ILE A 178 9.43 -1.24 -9.60
CA ILE A 178 8.07 -1.35 -9.06
C ILE A 178 7.78 -2.82 -8.72
N ASP A 179 8.12 -3.75 -9.62
CA ASP A 179 7.94 -5.18 -9.41
C ASP A 179 8.82 -5.71 -8.26
N ILE A 180 10.07 -5.24 -8.12
CA ILE A 180 10.93 -5.59 -6.97
C ILE A 180 10.28 -5.17 -5.66
N ILE A 181 9.73 -3.96 -5.58
CA ILE A 181 9.08 -3.44 -4.36
C ILE A 181 7.81 -4.24 -4.05
N GLU A 182 6.99 -4.53 -5.06
CA GLU A 182 5.77 -5.32 -4.91
C GLU A 182 6.06 -6.73 -4.37
N ASN A 183 7.12 -7.36 -4.89
CA ASN A 183 7.55 -8.69 -4.44
C ASN A 183 8.19 -8.68 -3.05
N LYS A 184 8.89 -7.60 -2.69
CA LYS A 184 9.58 -7.48 -1.40
C LYS A 184 8.64 -7.20 -0.23
N TYR A 185 7.56 -6.46 -0.48
CA TYR A 185 6.53 -6.13 0.52
C TYR A 185 5.17 -6.62 0.02
N PRO A 186 4.95 -7.95 -0.05
CA PRO A 186 3.68 -8.48 -0.52
C PRO A 186 2.56 -8.06 0.46
N PHE A 187 1.39 -7.70 -0.09
CA PHE A 187 0.16 -7.34 0.65
C PHE A 187 0.18 -6.04 1.47
N GLU A 188 1.34 -5.42 1.68
CA GLU A 188 1.45 -4.14 2.40
C GLU A 188 1.44 -2.93 1.45
N LEU A 189 0.26 -2.48 1.00
CA LEU A 189 0.15 -1.33 0.08
C LEU A 189 0.76 -0.03 0.63
N LYS A 190 0.64 0.20 1.95
CA LYS A 190 1.25 1.34 2.63
C LYS A 190 2.77 1.27 2.53
N GLU A 191 3.36 0.12 2.86
CA GLU A 191 4.81 -0.04 2.84
C GLU A 191 5.36 -0.02 1.41
N GLN A 192 4.68 -0.67 0.46
CA GLN A 192 5.02 -0.62 -0.97
C GLN A 192 5.09 0.82 -1.49
N SER A 193 4.04 1.61 -1.21
CA SER A 193 3.98 3.00 -1.67
C SER A 193 4.99 3.90 -0.97
N TYR A 194 5.23 3.71 0.33
CA TYR A 194 6.24 4.44 1.09
C TYR A 194 7.64 4.17 0.54
N GLN A 195 8.00 2.89 0.33
CA GLN A 195 9.30 2.50 -0.19
C GLN A 195 9.52 2.98 -1.63
N ALA A 196 8.47 2.93 -2.47
CA ALA A 196 8.55 3.42 -3.84
C ALA A 196 8.73 4.94 -3.91
N LEU A 197 7.99 5.70 -3.09
CA LEU A 197 8.14 7.15 -3.01
C LEU A 197 9.49 7.54 -2.38
N LYS A 198 9.96 6.80 -1.37
CA LYS A 198 11.30 6.99 -0.79
C LYS A 198 12.41 6.71 -1.80
N LEU A 199 12.26 5.68 -2.64
CA LEU A 199 13.18 5.38 -3.72
C LEU A 199 13.23 6.53 -4.74
N TYR A 200 12.06 7.06 -5.13
CA TYR A 200 12.00 8.25 -5.97
C TYR A 200 12.74 9.44 -5.33
N MET A 201 12.49 9.73 -4.05
CA MET A 201 13.11 10.85 -3.36
C MET A 201 14.63 10.70 -3.17
N THR A 202 15.15 9.48 -3.13
CA THR A 202 16.59 9.24 -2.94
C THR A 202 17.36 9.15 -4.25
N GLN A 203 16.76 8.62 -5.31
CA GLN A 203 17.46 8.32 -6.57
C GLN A 203 17.08 9.24 -7.74
N TYR A 204 15.90 9.85 -7.70
CA TYR A 204 15.30 10.57 -8.83
C TYR A 204 14.80 11.98 -8.46
N SER A 205 15.05 12.44 -7.22
CA SER A 205 14.67 13.78 -6.80
C SER A 205 15.60 14.81 -7.43
N ASN A 206 15.04 15.55 -8.38
CA ASN A 206 15.65 16.78 -8.88
C ASN A 206 15.12 17.98 -8.05
N ASN A 207 15.66 19.18 -8.26
CA ASN A 207 15.14 20.41 -7.61
C ASN A 207 13.62 20.62 -7.80
N ASN A 208 13.04 19.98 -8.83
CA ASN A 208 11.61 20.06 -9.16
C ASN A 208 10.79 18.85 -8.70
N TRP A 209 11.27 18.08 -7.70
CA TRP A 209 10.57 16.89 -7.20
C TRP A 209 9.10 17.16 -6.81
N LYS A 210 8.82 18.36 -6.26
CA LYS A 210 7.47 18.81 -5.88
C LYS A 210 6.53 18.83 -7.08
N ILE A 211 6.96 19.49 -8.15
CA ILE A 211 6.19 19.64 -9.41
C ILE A 211 5.99 18.28 -10.05
N ASN A 212 7.02 17.43 -10.06
CA ASN A 212 6.94 16.08 -10.61
C ASN A 212 5.95 15.21 -9.81
N LEU A 213 5.97 15.30 -8.48
CA LEU A 213 5.06 14.58 -7.61
C LEU A 213 3.61 15.03 -7.79
N ILE A 214 3.38 16.35 -7.84
CA ILE A 214 2.05 16.94 -8.11
C ILE A 214 1.50 16.46 -9.46
N ASN A 215 2.32 16.56 -10.52
CA ASN A 215 1.92 16.12 -11.86
C ASN A 215 1.66 14.62 -11.92
N ALA A 216 2.45 13.81 -11.20
CA ALA A 216 2.27 12.37 -11.17
C ALA A 216 0.99 11.97 -10.43
N LEU A 217 0.66 12.64 -9.32
CA LEU A 217 -0.59 12.45 -8.58
C LEU A 217 -1.81 12.86 -9.40
N GLU A 218 -1.70 13.96 -10.16
CA GLU A 218 -2.73 14.41 -11.08
C GLU A 218 -2.99 13.39 -12.20
N LYS A 219 -1.92 12.89 -12.84
CA LYS A 219 -2.00 11.83 -13.85
C LYS A 219 -2.54 10.51 -13.28
N ALA A 220 -2.26 10.21 -12.01
CA ALA A 220 -2.81 9.07 -11.29
C ALA A 220 -4.27 9.29 -10.81
N ARG A 221 -4.90 10.40 -11.19
CA ARG A 221 -6.29 10.78 -10.84
C ARG A 221 -6.53 10.95 -9.34
N ARG A 222 -5.49 11.28 -8.57
CA ARG A 222 -5.55 11.54 -7.12
C ARG A 222 -5.39 13.03 -6.83
N ARG A 223 -6.37 13.81 -7.28
CA ARG A 223 -6.41 15.28 -7.04
C ARG A 223 -6.49 15.62 -5.55
N ASP A 224 -7.15 14.76 -4.77
CA ASP A 224 -7.22 14.84 -3.32
C ASP A 224 -5.83 14.83 -2.66
N LEU A 225 -4.90 14.03 -3.17
CA LEU A 225 -3.53 13.95 -2.67
C LEU A 225 -2.65 15.07 -3.20
N LYS A 226 -2.88 15.52 -4.44
CA LYS A 226 -2.24 16.71 -4.99
C LYS A 226 -2.50 17.93 -4.11
N GLU A 227 -3.76 18.22 -3.82
CA GLU A 227 -4.15 19.37 -2.99
C GLU A 227 -3.54 19.28 -1.58
N LEU A 228 -3.46 18.06 -1.02
CA LEU A 228 -2.82 17.83 0.27
C LEU A 228 -1.32 18.13 0.23
N VAL A 229 -0.61 17.66 -0.81
CA VAL A 229 0.83 17.93 -0.96
C VAL A 229 1.09 19.41 -1.21
N GLU A 230 0.27 20.06 -2.04
CA GLU A 230 0.35 21.51 -2.28
C GLU A 230 0.15 22.28 -0.97
N LYS A 231 -0.84 21.92 -0.17
CA LYS A 231 -1.10 22.53 1.14
C LYS A 231 0.08 22.38 2.10
N LEU A 232 0.59 21.15 2.27
CA LEU A 232 1.74 20.88 3.14
C LEU A 232 3.03 21.61 2.70
N VAL A 233 3.15 21.89 1.41
CA VAL A 233 4.31 22.56 0.82
C VAL A 233 4.17 24.09 0.79
N LEU A 234 2.94 24.63 0.75
CA LEU A 234 2.64 26.07 0.73
C LEU A 234 2.40 26.68 2.12
N GLU A 235 2.01 25.89 3.12
CA GLU A 235 1.85 26.35 4.51
C GLU A 235 3.18 26.54 5.26
N ASN A 236 4.34 26.48 4.58
CA ASN A 236 5.68 26.73 5.12
C ASN A 236 6.56 27.50 4.13
#